data_AF-A0A420VIT8-F1
#
_entry.id   AF-A0A420VIT8-F1
#
_cell.length_a   1.000
_cell.length_b   1.000
_cell.length_c   1.000
_cell.angle_alpha   90.00
_cell.angle_beta   90.00
_cell.angle_gamma   90.00
#
_symmetry.space_group_name_H-M   'P 1'
#
loop_
_entity.id
_entity.type
_entity.pdbx_description
1 polymer ?
#
loop_
_entity_poly.entity_id
_entity_poly.type
_entity_poly.pdbx_seq_one_letter_code
_entity_poly.pdbx_strand_id
1 'polypeptide(L)' 'MGVLYDAVEYKRRFIIEELHKMNVYTSRDGLPLDELSYEELKEEWVLASFRQIDVESEANQWF' A
#
# COMPACT_ATOMS: atom_id res chain seq x y z
N MET A 1 -1.08 16.74 23.58
CA MET A 1 -0.78 16.54 22.15
C MET A 1 0.03 15.25 21.95
N GLY A 2 -0.47 14.09 22.37
CA GLY A 2 0.22 12.78 22.15
C GLY A 2 -0.61 11.82 21.31
N VAL A 3 -1.92 11.79 21.54
CA VAL A 3 -2.85 10.81 20.97
C VAL A 3 -2.97 10.84 19.44
N LEU A 4 -2.73 12.01 18.81
CA LEU A 4 -2.81 12.14 17.36
C LEU A 4 -1.60 11.55 16.64
N TYR A 5 -0.42 11.55 17.29
CA TYR A 5 0.81 11.05 16.68
C TYR A 5 0.81 9.52 16.63
N ASP A 6 0.41 8.88 17.73
CA ASP A 6 0.22 7.42 17.80
C ASP A 6 -0.74 6.90 16.73
N ALA A 7 -1.85 7.62 16.49
CA ALA A 7 -2.83 7.22 15.50
C ALA A 7 -2.29 7.28 14.06
N VAL A 8 -1.38 8.20 13.76
CA VAL A 8 -0.77 8.35 12.43
C VAL A 8 0.29 7.27 12.22
N GLU A 9 1.14 7.00 13.21
CA GLU A 9 2.14 5.94 13.12
C GLU A 9 1.48 4.56 12.98
N TYR A 10 0.40 4.30 13.71
CA TYR A 10 -0.35 3.05 13.60
C TYR A 10 -0.91 2.86 12.18
N LYS A 11 -1.50 3.91 11.61
CA LYS A 11 -2.02 3.86 10.23
C LYS A 11 -0.92 3.65 9.20
N ARG A 12 0.25 4.27 9.39
CA ARG A 12 1.40 4.08 8.50
C ARG A 12 1.86 2.63 8.50
N ARG A 13 2.04 2.04 9.69
CA ARG A 13 2.43 0.63 9.84
C ARG A 13 1.42 -0.31 9.21
N PHE A 14 0.13 -0.06 9.42
CA PHE A 14 -0.94 -0.83 8.80
C PHE A 14 -0.84 -0.86 7.27
N ILE A 15 -0.61 0.30 6.64
CA ILE A 15 -0.47 0.37 5.18
C ILE A 15 0.75 -0.42 4.68
N ILE A 16 1.88 -0.32 5.38
CA ILE A 16 3.10 -1.06 5.03
C ILE A 16 2.86 -2.58 5.13
N GLU A 17 2.18 -3.03 6.19
CA GLU A 17 1.83 -4.45 6.34
C GLU A 17 0.90 -4.94 5.22
N GLU A 18 -0.09 -4.14 4.82
CA GLU A 18 -0.98 -4.49 3.70
C GLU A 18 -0.22 -4.53 2.36
N LEU A 19 0.66 -3.56 2.11
CA LEU A 19 1.53 -3.55 0.92
C LEU A 19 2.44 -4.79 0.88
N HIS A 20 3.02 -5.18 2.01
CA HIS A 20 3.82 -6.39 2.11
C HIS A 20 3.01 -7.67 1.83
N LYS A 21 1.75 -7.74 2.29
CA LYS A 21 0.85 -8.86 1.94
C LYS A 21 0.57 -8.95 0.44
N MET A 22 0.56 -7.81 -0.24
CA MET A 22 0.40 -7.69 -1.69
C MET A 22 1.72 -7.90 -2.47
N ASN A 23 2.79 -8.36 -1.81
CA ASN A 23 4.14 -8.51 -2.37
C ASN A 23 4.76 -7.19 -2.89
N VAL A 24 4.33 -6.05 -2.38
CA VAL A 24 4.90 -4.73 -2.70
C VAL A 24 5.87 -4.34 -1.59
N TYR A 25 7.17 -4.27 -1.90
CA TYR A 25 8.24 -3.93 -0.95
C TYR A 25 8.92 -2.59 -1.25
N THR A 26 8.72 -2.07 -2.45
CA THR A 26 9.32 -0.82 -2.94
C THR A 26 8.26 -0.02 -3.66
N SER A 27 8.34 1.30 -3.54
CA SER A 27 7.56 2.24 -4.36
C SER A 27 7.91 2.07 -5.84
N ARG A 28 7.02 2.56 -6.71
CA ARG A 28 7.27 2.75 -8.15
C ARG A 28 8.59 3.45 -8.46
N ASP A 29 9.04 4.37 -7.63
CA ASP A 29 10.32 5.10 -7.81
C ASP A 29 11.54 4.33 -7.30
N GLY A 30 11.35 3.09 -6.82
CA GLY A 30 12.42 2.25 -6.26
C GLY A 30 12.81 2.61 -4.83
N LEU A 31 12.07 3.52 -4.18
CA LEU A 31 12.27 3.87 -2.79
C LEU A 31 11.66 2.82 -1.85
N PRO A 32 12.30 2.53 -0.71
CA PRO A 32 11.73 1.65 0.30
C PRO A 32 10.47 2.28 0.91
N LEU A 33 9.46 1.47 1.22
CA LEU A 33 8.18 1.94 1.79
C LEU A 33 8.36 2.73 3.10
N ASP A 34 9.43 2.44 3.85
CA ASP A 34 9.76 3.14 5.10
C ASP A 34 10.36 4.54 4.91
N GLU A 35 10.74 4.93 3.69
CA GLU A 35 11.18 6.30 3.40
C GLU A 35 10.06 7.16 2.82
N LEU A 36 8.93 6.55 2.45
CA LEU A 36 7.78 7.26 1.89
C LEU A 36 6.98 7.98 2.98
N SER A 37 6.40 9.10 2.58
CA SER A 37 5.41 9.82 3.35
C SER A 37 4.10 9.02 3.43
N TYR A 38 3.25 9.37 4.41
CA TYR A 38 1.96 8.71 4.60
C TYR A 38 1.04 8.85 3.38
N GLU A 39 1.12 9.97 2.66
CA GLU A 39 0.31 10.21 1.46
C GLU A 39 0.75 9.30 0.31
N GLU A 40 2.06 9.20 0.06
CA GLU A 40 2.62 8.31 -0.96
C GLU A 40 2.32 6.84 -0.67
N LEU A 41 2.44 6.40 0.59
CA LEU A 41 2.08 5.04 1.01
C LEU A 41 0.62 4.71 0.70
N LYS A 42 -0.27 5.68 0.90
CA LYS A 42 -1.70 5.51 0.62
C LYS A 42 -1.96 5.38 -0.88
N GLU A 43 -1.29 6.17 -1.71
CA GLU A 43 -1.40 6.07 -3.17
C GLU A 43 -0.94 4.70 -3.68
N GLU A 44 0.23 4.24 -3.22
CA GLU A 44 0.77 2.93 -3.58
C GLU A 44 -0.17 1.80 -3.12
N TRP A 45 -0.76 1.90 -1.93
CA TRP A 45 -1.71 0.91 -1.43
C TRP A 45 -2.99 0.85 -2.26
N VAL A 46 -3.52 2.01 -2.67
CA VAL A 46 -4.69 2.08 -3.56
C VAL A 46 -4.36 1.43 -4.91
N LEU A 47 -3.21 1.76 -5.50
CA LEU A 47 -2.77 1.19 -6.78
C LEU A 47 -2.56 -0.32 -6.69
N ALA A 48 -1.90 -0.79 -5.64
CA ALA A 48 -1.68 -2.22 -5.39
C ALA A 48 -3.01 -2.96 -5.22
N SER A 49 -3.95 -2.40 -4.45
CA SER A 49 -5.30 -2.96 -4.27
C SER A 49 -6.05 -3.07 -5.59
N PHE A 50 -5.99 -2.02 -6.44
CA PHE A 50 -6.61 -2.07 -7.77
C PHE A 50 -6.00 -3.15 -8.67
N ARG A 51 -4.67 -3.31 -8.65
CA ARG A 51 -3.99 -4.38 -9.41
C ARG A 51 -4.38 -5.77 -8.91
N GLN A 52 -4.50 -5.95 -7.61
CA GLN A 52 -4.90 -7.24 -7.03
C GLN A 52 -6.33 -7.60 -7.43
N ILE A 53 -7.26 -6.63 -7.40
CA ILE A 53 -8.64 -6.82 -7.88
C ILE A 53 -8.66 -7.21 -9.36
N ASP A 54 -7.83 -6.60 -10.20
CA ASP A 54 -7.75 -6.92 -11.63
C ASP A 54 -7.23 -8.35 -11.87
N VAL A 55 -6.28 -8.82 -11.05
CA VAL A 55 -5.73 -10.19 -11.11
C VAL A 55 -6.72 -11.23 -10.57
N GLU A 56 -7.43 -10.94 -9.47
CA GLU A 56 -8.44 -11.86 -8.91
C GLU A 56 -9.74 -11.87 -9.74
N SER A 57 -9.98 -10.85 -10.57
CA SER A 57 -11.03 -10.88 -11.59
C SER A 57 -10.61 -11.75 -12.78
N GLU A 58 -10.52 -13.05 -12.55
CA GLU A 58 -10.49 -14.09 -13.60
C GLU A 58 -11.71 -14.01 -14.56
N ALA A 59 -12.66 -13.08 -14.35
CA ALA A 59 -13.70 -12.72 -15.32
C ALA A 59 -13.17 -11.97 -16.55
N ASN A 60 -11.91 -11.51 -16.55
CA ASN A 60 -11.24 -10.91 -17.72
C ASN A 60 -10.39 -11.91 -18.53
N GLN A 61 -10.59 -13.23 -18.35
CA GLN A 61 -10.12 -14.23 -19.30
C GLN A 61 -11.01 -14.24 -20.55
N TRP A 62 -10.96 -13.18 -21.34
CA TRP A 62 -11.32 -13.26 -22.76
C TRP A 62 -10.03 -13.49 -23.55
N PHE A 63 -9.55 -14.74 -23.55
CA PHE A 63 -8.98 -15.47 -24.68
C PHE A 63 -8.66 -16.91 -24.27
#